data_AF-A0A6A5TRE3-F1
#
_entry.id   AF-A0A6A5TRE3-F1
#
_cell.length_a   1.000
_cell.length_b   1.000
_cell.length_c   1.000
_cell.angle_alpha   90.00
_cell.angle_beta   90.00
_cell.angle_gamma   90.00
#
_symmetry.space_group_name_H-M   'P 1'
#
loop_
_entity.id
_entity.type
_entity.pdbx_description
1 polymer ?
#
loop_
_entity_poly.entity_id
_entity_poly.type
_entity_poly.pdbx_seq_one_letter_code
_entity_poly.pdbx_strand_id
1 'polypeptide(L)'
;MADSGTNKKRKQRGSKKHKTNKKAKTTASEPSPDIESPSKLLELPAEIRNRIYEYATERTYHGYDAHDFPQLLTRHCSGCSGGHSPWPLPHDGMISSRKFFGLTQVNKQIRAEYRPIWLRNCSVRIHAKQIGGFLYRFCGLKHGTYDIAPKLLQISWDSDDMGSSESLDLLSLLEVIAHSEQSKIEFVPHQIAEGLDPDPMSRHDCPLCEEWIDREGLGSDDLIDYDCDHGDELYEMWVQNIMDKNFYIDELNTFLANRTPTWLANIRDRSILRVYLNTDFVYSDPSITISLTKAGATRQMHENKGTLWDFAREYVKSVGLSNLSGGLDLVVGVRTS
;
A
#
# COMPACT_ATOMS: atom_id res chain seq x y z
N MET A 1 18.81 55.19 19.62
CA MET A 1 19.28 54.96 18.24
C MET A 1 18.34 53.92 17.64
N ALA A 2 17.12 54.27 17.23
CA ALA A 2 16.77 55.08 16.06
C ALA A 2 17.38 54.49 14.78
N ASP A 3 16.63 53.64 14.07
CA ASP A 3 16.36 53.97 12.68
C ASP A 3 15.03 53.39 12.17
N SER A 4 14.34 54.27 11.47
CA SER A 4 12.95 54.18 11.04
C SER A 4 12.92 54.19 9.51
N GLY A 5 12.44 53.12 8.89
CA GLY A 5 12.38 52.99 7.42
C GLY A 5 10.95 52.91 6.89
N THR A 6 10.41 54.08 6.55
CA THR A 6 9.06 54.31 6.00
C THR A 6 8.87 53.88 4.54
N ASN A 7 7.74 53.21 4.28
CA ASN A 7 6.64 53.63 3.37
C ASN A 7 6.95 53.85 1.86
N LYS A 8 6.27 53.12 0.97
CA LYS A 8 5.77 53.66 -0.31
C LYS A 8 4.66 52.82 -0.96
N LYS A 9 3.42 53.29 -0.77
CA LYS A 9 2.25 53.03 -1.61
C LYS A 9 2.53 53.46 -3.06
N ARG A 10 2.11 52.66 -4.04
CA ARG A 10 1.93 53.12 -5.43
C ARG A 10 0.52 52.77 -5.92
N LYS A 11 -0.32 53.83 -5.98
CA LYS A 11 -1.60 53.91 -6.67
C LYS A 11 -1.37 54.31 -8.13
N GLN A 12 -2.43 54.14 -8.93
CA GLN A 12 -2.70 54.70 -10.27
C GLN A 12 -2.22 53.80 -11.43
N ARG A 13 -2.92 53.66 -12.56
CA ARG A 13 -4.02 54.44 -13.16
C ARG A 13 -4.63 53.62 -14.30
N GLY A 14 -5.91 53.83 -14.60
CA GLY A 14 -6.59 53.21 -15.74
C GLY A 14 -6.14 53.73 -17.11
N SER A 15 -6.40 52.91 -18.13
CA SER A 15 -6.34 53.25 -19.57
C SER A 15 -7.46 52.44 -20.26
N LYS A 16 -8.61 53.08 -20.51
CA LYS A 16 -9.07 53.58 -21.83
C LYS A 16 -9.33 52.50 -22.88
N LYS A 17 -10.64 52.35 -23.13
CA LYS A 17 -11.35 51.87 -24.33
C LYS A 17 -10.54 51.98 -25.63
N HIS A 18 -10.48 50.89 -26.39
CA HIS A 18 -10.49 50.97 -27.84
C HIS A 18 -11.58 50.05 -28.41
N LYS A 19 -12.50 50.70 -29.13
CA LYS A 19 -13.61 50.14 -29.87
C LYS A 19 -13.13 50.02 -31.32
N THR A 20 -13.06 48.82 -31.86
CA THR A 20 -12.89 48.61 -33.31
C THR A 20 -13.77 47.45 -33.74
N ASN A 21 -14.89 47.82 -34.35
CA ASN A 21 -15.68 46.97 -35.22
C ASN A 21 -14.78 46.42 -36.33
N LYS A 22 -14.70 45.09 -36.46
CA LYS A 22 -14.40 44.49 -37.76
C LYS A 22 -15.24 43.22 -37.91
N LYS A 23 -16.34 43.38 -38.64
CA LYS A 23 -17.09 42.28 -39.28
C LYS A 23 -16.09 41.51 -40.14
N ALA A 24 -15.71 40.32 -39.69
CA ALA A 24 -15.04 39.33 -40.53
C ALA A 24 -16.08 38.26 -40.90
N LYS A 25 -16.10 38.00 -42.20
CA LYS A 25 -17.01 37.18 -42.98
C LYS A 25 -16.85 35.72 -42.57
N THR A 26 -17.97 35.09 -42.27
CA THR A 26 -18.13 33.68 -41.91
C THR A 26 -17.57 32.79 -43.02
N THR A 27 -16.43 32.16 -42.77
CA THR A 27 -15.97 30.96 -43.48
C THR A 27 -16.43 29.79 -42.64
N ALA A 28 -17.21 28.88 -43.23
CA ALA A 28 -17.68 27.67 -42.58
C ALA A 28 -16.48 26.80 -42.18
N SER A 29 -16.09 26.89 -40.91
CA SER A 29 -15.17 25.95 -40.27
C SER A 29 -15.94 24.68 -39.98
N GLU A 30 -15.38 23.56 -40.43
CA GLU A 30 -15.80 22.21 -40.05
C GLU A 30 -16.02 22.11 -38.53
N PRO A 31 -17.02 21.33 -38.08
CA PRO A 31 -17.32 21.19 -36.66
C PRO A 31 -16.08 20.64 -35.96
N SER A 32 -15.39 21.51 -35.23
CA SER A 32 -14.39 21.10 -34.26
C SER A 32 -15.05 20.12 -33.29
N PRO A 33 -14.43 18.97 -32.98
CA PRO A 33 -15.00 18.04 -32.01
C PRO A 33 -15.30 18.83 -30.73
N ASP A 34 -16.57 18.77 -30.29
CA ASP A 34 -17.03 19.41 -29.06
C ASP A 34 -16.11 18.93 -27.94
N ILE A 35 -15.19 19.80 -27.54
CA ILE A 35 -14.39 19.60 -26.34
C ILE A 35 -15.39 19.74 -25.21
N GLU A 36 -15.87 18.61 -24.70
CA GLU A 36 -16.77 18.56 -23.55
C GLU A 36 -16.23 19.49 -22.47
N SER A 37 -16.96 20.58 -22.22
CA SER A 37 -16.57 21.57 -21.22
C SER A 37 -16.38 20.86 -19.87
N PRO A 38 -15.26 21.10 -19.16
CA PRO A 38 -15.00 20.45 -17.88
C PRO A 38 -16.20 20.60 -16.95
N SER A 39 -16.52 19.52 -16.23
CA SER A 39 -17.69 19.39 -15.35
C SER A 39 -18.05 20.69 -14.62
N LYS A 40 -19.22 21.26 -14.96
CA LYS A 40 -19.79 22.47 -14.33
C LYS A 40 -20.08 22.31 -12.83
N LEU A 41 -19.92 21.10 -12.30
CA LEU A 41 -20.11 20.83 -10.89
C LEU A 41 -19.19 21.68 -10.02
N LEU A 42 -17.95 21.94 -10.45
CA LEU A 42 -17.00 22.78 -9.70
C LEU A 42 -17.31 24.28 -9.78
N GLU A 43 -18.13 24.69 -10.76
CA GLU A 43 -18.63 26.07 -10.89
C GLU A 43 -19.78 26.35 -9.92
N LEU A 44 -20.36 25.31 -9.33
CA LEU A 44 -21.42 25.48 -8.34
C LEU A 44 -20.87 26.12 -7.05
N PRO A 45 -21.65 27.00 -6.40
CA PRO A 45 -21.34 27.52 -5.08
C PRO A 45 -21.04 26.39 -4.08
N ALA A 46 -20.12 26.64 -3.14
CA ALA A 46 -19.66 25.64 -2.19
C ALA A 46 -20.82 25.05 -1.36
N GLU A 47 -21.83 25.86 -1.06
CA GLU A 47 -23.04 25.48 -0.32
C GLU A 47 -23.89 24.47 -1.10
N ILE A 48 -24.00 24.65 -2.42
CA ILE A 48 -24.75 23.73 -3.29
C ILE A 48 -23.96 22.44 -3.46
N ARG A 49 -22.65 22.53 -3.63
CA ARG A 49 -21.78 21.33 -3.65
C ARG A 49 -21.89 20.57 -2.34
N ASN A 50 -21.80 21.24 -1.19
CA ASN A 50 -21.93 20.62 0.13
C ASN A 50 -23.31 20.00 0.34
N ARG A 51 -24.40 20.62 -0.14
CA ARG A 51 -25.73 20.00 -0.09
C ARG A 51 -25.88 18.80 -1.02
N ILE A 52 -25.29 18.86 -2.22
CA ILE A 52 -25.20 17.68 -3.11
C ILE A 52 -24.37 16.59 -2.41
N TYR A 53 -23.30 16.96 -1.71
CA TYR A 53 -22.46 16.04 -0.95
C TYR A 53 -23.24 15.44 0.22
N GLU A 54 -23.98 16.23 1.00
CA GLU A 54 -24.85 15.76 2.11
C GLU A 54 -26.01 14.89 1.63
N TYR A 55 -26.58 15.17 0.46
CA TYR A 55 -27.65 14.38 -0.13
C TYR A 55 -27.14 13.05 -0.69
N ALA A 56 -25.90 13.07 -1.20
CA ALA A 56 -25.32 11.95 -1.93
C ALA A 56 -24.32 11.14 -1.09
N THR A 57 -23.93 11.63 0.09
CA THR A 57 -23.59 10.79 1.24
C THR A 57 -24.83 9.96 1.55
N GLU A 58 -24.84 8.72 1.08
CA GLU A 58 -25.89 7.76 1.36
C GLU A 58 -26.14 7.75 2.86
N ARG A 59 -27.37 8.14 3.27
CA ARG A 59 -27.75 8.35 4.67
C ARG A 59 -27.57 7.12 5.55
N THR A 60 -27.32 5.97 4.93
CA THR A 60 -27.03 4.69 5.55
C THR A 60 -26.80 3.67 4.45
N TYR A 61 -25.60 3.10 4.39
CA TYR A 61 -25.31 1.87 3.65
C TYR A 61 -25.99 0.69 4.38
N HIS A 62 -27.33 0.63 4.36
CA HIS A 62 -28.15 -0.29 5.16
C HIS A 62 -28.22 -1.73 4.62
N GLY A 63 -27.29 -2.15 3.74
CA GLY A 63 -27.39 -3.45 3.07
C GLY A 63 -26.12 -4.29 3.00
N TYR A 64 -24.99 -3.75 3.46
CA TYR A 64 -23.72 -4.47 3.51
C TYR A 64 -23.11 -4.18 4.87
N ASP A 65 -22.78 -5.23 5.61
CA ASP A 65 -22.23 -5.14 6.96
C ASP A 65 -21.05 -4.17 6.96
N ALA A 66 -20.79 -3.45 8.06
CA ALA A 66 -19.61 -2.59 8.17
C ALA A 66 -18.27 -3.36 7.94
N HIS A 67 -18.32 -4.69 7.91
CA HIS A 67 -17.25 -5.60 7.52
C HIS A 67 -16.98 -5.64 6.00
N ASP A 68 -17.88 -5.09 5.19
CA ASP A 68 -17.79 -5.02 3.74
C ASP A 68 -17.09 -3.77 3.20
N PHE A 69 -16.30 -3.09 4.01
CA PHE A 69 -15.31 -2.15 3.50
C PHE A 69 -13.94 -2.57 4.04
N PRO A 70 -12.90 -2.63 3.19
CA PRO A 70 -11.55 -2.87 3.68
C PRO A 70 -11.27 -1.76 4.69
N GLN A 71 -10.98 -2.14 5.94
CA GLN A 71 -10.66 -1.18 6.97
C GLN A 71 -9.32 -0.55 6.57
N LEU A 72 -9.39 0.70 6.11
CA LEU A 72 -8.19 1.47 5.83
C LEU A 72 -7.56 1.83 7.17
N LEU A 73 -6.49 1.11 7.53
CA LEU A 73 -5.85 1.21 8.84
C LEU A 73 -5.52 2.66 9.19
N THR A 74 -6.14 3.19 10.25
CA THR A 74 -6.07 4.61 10.59
C THR A 74 -4.65 4.95 11.04
N ARG A 75 -4.11 6.08 10.56
CA ARG A 75 -2.88 6.62 11.16
C ARG A 75 -3.24 7.02 12.59
N HIS A 76 -2.65 6.36 13.58
CA HIS A 76 -2.72 6.87 14.95
C HIS A 76 -2.18 8.32 14.95
N CYS A 77 -2.99 9.24 15.47
CA CYS A 77 -2.63 10.64 15.53
C CYS A 77 -1.73 10.83 16.75
N SER A 78 -0.50 11.29 16.52
CA SER A 78 0.56 11.55 17.49
C SER A 78 0.24 12.62 18.55
N GLY A 79 -1.03 12.99 18.72
CA GLY A 79 -1.52 13.84 19.81
C GLY A 79 -1.80 13.07 21.11
N CYS A 80 -1.80 11.73 21.08
CA CYS A 80 -1.67 10.90 22.28
C CYS A 80 -0.18 10.85 22.63
N SER A 81 0.19 11.61 23.65
CA SER A 81 1.55 11.81 24.15
C SER A 81 2.32 10.49 24.34
N GLY A 82 3.30 10.22 23.46
CA GLY A 82 4.38 9.26 23.71
C GLY A 82 4.63 8.19 22.65
N GLY A 83 3.64 7.83 21.83
CA GLY A 83 3.77 6.68 20.92
C GLY A 83 4.60 6.97 19.66
N HIS A 84 5.82 6.45 19.60
CA HIS A 84 6.60 6.37 18.37
C HIS A 84 6.01 5.30 17.44
N SER A 85 5.19 5.67 16.46
CA SER A 85 5.11 4.86 15.23
C SER A 85 4.99 5.69 13.96
N PRO A 86 6.11 5.83 13.22
CA PRO A 86 6.15 6.53 11.95
C PRO A 86 6.58 5.63 10.76
N TRP A 87 6.48 4.30 10.85
CA TRP A 87 7.18 3.41 9.90
C TRP A 87 6.31 2.75 8.81
N PRO A 88 6.73 2.93 7.54
CA PRO A 88 6.77 4.25 6.91
C PRO A 88 5.34 4.61 6.45
N LEU A 89 4.85 5.86 6.55
CA LEU A 89 5.25 6.97 5.69
C LEU A 89 4.86 8.36 6.27
N PRO A 90 5.85 9.26 6.38
CA PRO A 90 5.71 10.64 5.99
C PRO A 90 6.42 10.84 4.64
N HIS A 91 5.69 10.83 3.53
CA HIS A 91 6.17 11.54 2.35
C HIS A 91 6.00 13.03 2.64
N ASP A 92 7.12 13.76 2.71
CA ASP A 92 7.25 15.22 2.81
C ASP A 92 5.95 15.99 2.53
N GLY A 93 5.32 16.50 3.59
CA GLY A 93 4.23 17.47 3.47
C GLY A 93 3.00 17.02 2.67
N MET A 94 2.87 15.75 2.27
CA MET A 94 1.72 15.30 1.49
C MET A 94 0.48 15.25 2.36
N ILE A 95 -0.46 16.14 2.05
CA ILE A 95 -1.84 16.07 2.51
C ILE A 95 -2.33 14.64 2.30
N SER A 96 -2.67 13.94 3.39
CA SER A 96 -3.19 12.57 3.31
C SER A 96 -4.28 12.50 2.25
N SER A 97 -4.09 11.65 1.24
CA SER A 97 -5.08 11.44 0.17
C SER A 97 -6.45 11.05 0.75
N ARG A 98 -6.51 10.56 1.99
CA ARG A 98 -7.76 10.32 2.75
C ARG A 98 -8.65 11.56 2.86
N LYS A 99 -8.10 12.79 2.87
CA LYS A 99 -8.91 14.02 2.88
C LYS A 99 -9.84 14.12 1.67
N PHE A 100 -9.51 13.43 0.58
CA PHE A 100 -10.31 13.39 -0.62
C PHE A 100 -11.12 12.09 -0.79
N PHE A 101 -11.02 11.14 0.16
CA PHE A 101 -11.81 9.92 0.12
C PHE A 101 -13.30 10.22 0.14
N GLY A 102 -13.74 11.22 0.91
CA GLY A 102 -15.13 11.69 0.92
C GLY A 102 -15.64 12.09 -0.46
N LEU A 103 -14.80 12.67 -1.33
CA LEU A 103 -15.20 13.04 -2.70
C LEU A 103 -15.52 11.82 -3.56
N THR A 104 -14.88 10.68 -3.30
CA THR A 104 -15.22 9.41 -3.98
C THR A 104 -16.59 8.87 -3.56
N GLN A 105 -17.11 9.31 -2.42
CA GLN A 105 -18.41 8.89 -1.88
C GLN A 105 -19.57 9.77 -2.33
N VAL A 106 -19.30 10.96 -2.87
CA VAL A 106 -20.32 11.93 -3.24
C VAL A 106 -21.28 11.43 -4.32
N ASN A 107 -20.83 11.21 -5.56
CA ASN A 107 -21.73 10.91 -6.68
C ASN A 107 -21.02 9.98 -7.66
N LYS A 108 -21.77 9.08 -8.31
CA LYS A 108 -21.28 8.15 -9.36
C LYS A 108 -20.37 8.81 -10.39
N GLN A 109 -20.68 10.01 -10.87
CA GLN A 109 -19.87 10.72 -11.87
C GLN A 109 -18.52 11.17 -11.29
N ILE A 110 -18.53 11.88 -10.15
CA ILE A 110 -17.27 12.28 -9.46
C ILE A 110 -16.45 11.04 -9.13
N ARG A 111 -17.10 9.96 -8.70
CA ARG A 111 -16.43 8.68 -8.43
C ARG A 111 -15.78 8.13 -9.69
N ALA A 112 -16.44 8.12 -10.84
CA ALA A 112 -15.85 7.62 -12.08
C ALA A 112 -14.65 8.45 -12.55
N GLU A 113 -14.71 9.78 -12.43
CA GLU A 113 -13.66 10.70 -12.88
C GLU A 113 -12.50 10.82 -11.88
N TYR A 114 -12.82 11.00 -10.59
CA TYR A 114 -11.86 11.31 -9.55
C TYR A 114 -11.20 10.06 -8.95
N ARG A 115 -11.90 8.92 -8.89
CA ARG A 115 -11.37 7.71 -8.25
C ARG A 115 -10.08 7.21 -8.89
N PRO A 116 -9.94 7.12 -10.23
CA PRO A 116 -8.67 6.73 -10.85
C PRO A 116 -7.51 7.64 -10.45
N ILE A 117 -7.76 8.96 -10.46
CA ILE A 117 -6.76 9.98 -10.10
C ILE A 117 -6.39 9.85 -8.63
N TRP A 118 -7.39 9.70 -7.76
CA TRP A 118 -7.22 9.58 -6.33
C TRP A 118 -6.45 8.31 -5.96
N LEU A 119 -6.86 7.15 -6.51
CA LEU A 119 -6.20 5.88 -6.24
C LEU A 119 -4.74 5.92 -6.71
N ARG A 120 -4.47 6.31 -7.96
CA ARG A 120 -3.10 6.40 -8.48
C ARG A 120 -2.16 7.30 -7.69
N ASN A 121 -2.70 8.20 -6.86
CA ASN A 121 -1.92 9.08 -6.00
C ASN A 121 -1.99 8.71 -4.51
N CYS A 122 -2.70 7.65 -4.14
CA CYS A 122 -2.83 7.24 -2.75
C CYS A 122 -1.78 6.21 -2.33
N SER A 123 -1.41 6.30 -1.06
CA SER A 123 -0.71 5.25 -0.33
C SER A 123 -1.70 4.64 0.66
N VAL A 124 -1.97 3.36 0.52
CA VAL A 124 -2.97 2.63 1.30
C VAL A 124 -2.27 1.52 2.08
N ARG A 125 -2.70 1.32 3.32
CA ARG A 125 -2.32 0.16 4.14
C ARG A 125 -3.58 -0.63 4.48
N ILE A 126 -3.51 -1.95 4.32
CA ILE A 126 -4.57 -2.92 4.64
C ILE A 126 -3.99 -4.13 5.35
N HIS A 127 -4.80 -4.90 6.06
CA HIS A 127 -4.40 -6.22 6.52
C HIS A 127 -4.34 -7.23 5.38
N ALA A 128 -3.51 -8.27 5.51
CA ALA A 128 -3.41 -9.38 4.56
C ALA A 128 -4.77 -10.01 4.22
N LYS A 129 -5.60 -10.31 5.24
CA LYS A 129 -6.96 -10.85 5.05
C LYS A 129 -7.91 -9.98 4.22
N GLN A 130 -7.58 -8.70 4.05
CA GLN A 130 -8.40 -7.75 3.29
C GLN A 130 -7.94 -7.58 1.84
N ILE A 131 -6.86 -8.24 1.40
CA ILE A 131 -6.34 -8.14 0.03
C ILE A 131 -7.45 -8.39 -1.00
N GLY A 132 -8.15 -9.53 -0.91
CA GLY A 132 -9.18 -9.89 -1.87
C GLY A 132 -10.32 -8.87 -1.93
N GLY A 133 -10.85 -8.47 -0.76
CA GLY A 133 -11.90 -7.46 -0.67
C GLY A 133 -11.46 -6.08 -1.16
N PHE A 134 -10.21 -5.69 -0.90
CA PHE A 134 -9.65 -4.43 -1.38
C PHE A 134 -9.51 -4.41 -2.89
N LEU A 135 -8.89 -5.43 -3.48
CA LEU A 135 -8.71 -5.53 -4.92
C LEU A 135 -10.06 -5.59 -5.66
N TYR A 136 -10.99 -6.41 -5.18
CA TYR A 136 -12.36 -6.49 -5.71
C TYR A 136 -13.02 -5.12 -5.77
N ARG A 137 -13.00 -4.38 -4.65
CA ARG A 137 -13.73 -3.11 -4.52
C ARG A 137 -13.03 -1.99 -5.26
N PHE A 138 -11.72 -1.85 -5.11
CA PHE A 138 -10.95 -0.68 -5.55
C PHE A 138 -10.30 -0.82 -6.92
N CYS A 139 -9.83 -2.01 -7.27
CA CYS A 139 -9.19 -2.28 -8.55
C CYS A 139 -10.14 -2.97 -9.54
N GLY A 140 -11.24 -3.55 -9.06
CA GLY A 140 -12.20 -4.32 -9.85
C GLY A 140 -11.76 -5.77 -10.07
N LEU A 141 -12.71 -6.65 -10.38
CA LEU A 141 -12.44 -8.06 -10.71
C LEU A 141 -11.98 -8.29 -12.16
N LYS A 142 -12.14 -7.30 -13.03
CA LYS A 142 -11.92 -7.48 -14.45
C LYS A 142 -10.46 -7.19 -14.77
N HIS A 143 -9.75 -8.22 -15.24
CA HIS A 143 -8.43 -8.06 -15.82
C HIS A 143 -8.44 -6.89 -16.82
N GLY A 144 -7.55 -5.91 -16.59
CA GLY A 144 -7.45 -4.69 -17.40
C GLY A 144 -7.80 -3.39 -16.68
N THR A 145 -8.42 -3.42 -15.49
CA THR A 145 -8.65 -2.20 -14.67
C THR A 145 -7.60 -1.98 -13.59
N TYR A 146 -6.49 -2.72 -13.62
CA TYR A 146 -5.41 -2.53 -12.66
C TYR A 146 -4.56 -1.27 -12.93
N ASP A 147 -4.78 -0.60 -14.06
CA ASP A 147 -4.16 0.70 -14.37
C ASP A 147 -4.54 1.80 -13.37
N ILE A 148 -5.60 1.60 -12.58
CA ILE A 148 -6.04 2.52 -11.50
C ILE A 148 -5.58 2.10 -10.10
N ALA A 149 -4.66 1.14 -9.98
CA ALA A 149 -4.13 0.69 -8.70
C ALA A 149 -3.44 1.82 -7.90
N PRO A 150 -3.39 1.68 -6.56
CA PRO A 150 -2.75 2.67 -5.70
C PRO A 150 -1.26 2.82 -5.98
N LYS A 151 -0.73 4.05 -5.82
CA LYS A 151 0.72 4.30 -5.94
C LYS A 151 1.52 3.37 -5.03
N LEU A 152 1.02 3.17 -3.82
CA LEU A 152 1.61 2.28 -2.83
C LEU A 152 0.51 1.52 -2.08
N LEU A 153 0.57 0.20 -2.12
CA LEU A 153 -0.24 -0.70 -1.29
C LEU A 153 0.67 -1.41 -0.29
N GLN A 154 0.57 -1.02 0.98
CA GLN A 154 1.21 -1.70 2.09
C GLN A 154 0.27 -2.77 2.66
N ILE A 155 0.80 -3.95 2.88
CA ILE A 155 0.09 -5.07 3.48
C ILE A 155 0.66 -5.26 4.88
N SER A 156 -0.15 -4.90 5.89
CA SER A 156 0.13 -5.15 7.30
C SER A 156 0.09 -6.66 7.51
N TRP A 157 1.26 -7.23 7.81
CA TRP A 157 1.51 -8.67 7.85
C TRP A 157 1.77 -9.13 9.27
N ASP A 158 0.95 -10.05 9.74
CA ASP A 158 1.14 -10.74 11.00
C ASP A 158 1.18 -12.24 10.72
N SER A 159 2.32 -12.85 11.00
CA SER A 159 2.50 -14.30 10.87
C SER A 159 1.51 -15.09 11.71
N ASP A 160 1.04 -14.51 12.83
CA ASP A 160 0.23 -15.21 13.81
C ASP A 160 -1.28 -15.09 13.51
N ASP A 161 -1.70 -14.05 12.78
CA ASP A 161 -3.11 -13.85 12.36
C ASP A 161 -3.49 -14.78 11.21
N MET A 162 -2.51 -15.22 10.41
CA MET A 162 -2.69 -16.28 9.43
C MET A 162 -2.65 -17.60 10.19
N GLY A 163 -3.82 -18.15 10.54
CA GLY A 163 -3.89 -19.45 11.24
C GLY A 163 -2.97 -20.48 10.58
N SER A 164 -2.45 -21.44 11.35
CA SER A 164 -1.32 -22.34 11.01
C SER A 164 -1.42 -23.17 9.72
N SER A 165 -2.45 -22.99 8.89
CA SER A 165 -2.67 -23.72 7.65
C SER A 165 -3.09 -22.82 6.47
N GLU A 166 -3.15 -21.50 6.64
CA GLU A 166 -3.59 -20.59 5.58
C GLU A 166 -2.40 -20.10 4.74
N SER A 167 -2.41 -20.46 3.46
CA SER A 167 -1.50 -19.87 2.48
C SER A 167 -2.09 -18.60 1.88
N LEU A 168 -1.25 -17.59 1.66
CA LEU A 168 -1.69 -16.33 1.05
C LEU A 168 -1.51 -16.40 -0.48
N ASP A 169 -2.60 -16.21 -1.23
CA ASP A 169 -2.55 -16.08 -2.69
C ASP A 169 -1.98 -14.70 -3.10
N LEU A 170 -0.78 -14.71 -3.69
CA LEU A 170 -0.09 -13.54 -4.18
C LEU A 170 -0.43 -13.20 -5.64
N LEU A 171 -1.10 -14.09 -6.37
CA LEU A 171 -1.31 -13.91 -7.82
C LEU A 171 -2.05 -12.61 -8.12
N SER A 172 -3.08 -12.27 -7.34
CA SER A 172 -3.87 -11.05 -7.56
C SER A 172 -3.03 -9.78 -7.36
N LEU A 173 -2.07 -9.78 -6.43
CA LEU A 173 -1.14 -8.67 -6.23
C LEU A 173 -0.14 -8.57 -7.40
N LEU A 174 0.35 -9.71 -7.87
CA LEU A 174 1.24 -9.78 -9.03
C LEU A 174 0.55 -9.33 -10.31
N GLU A 175 -0.75 -9.60 -10.47
CA GLU A 175 -1.54 -9.08 -11.59
C GLU A 175 -1.64 -7.55 -11.56
N VAL A 176 -1.87 -6.96 -10.39
CA VAL A 176 -1.86 -5.49 -10.21
C VAL A 176 -0.52 -4.93 -10.67
N ILE A 177 0.57 -5.50 -10.18
CA ILE A 177 1.94 -5.12 -10.54
C ILE A 177 2.21 -5.25 -12.04
N ALA A 178 1.77 -6.35 -12.65
CA ALA A 178 1.98 -6.60 -14.06
C ALA A 178 1.22 -5.61 -14.95
N HIS A 179 0.13 -5.01 -14.48
CA HIS A 179 -0.68 -4.07 -15.26
C HIS A 179 -0.50 -2.61 -14.83
N SER A 180 0.25 -2.34 -13.77
CA SER A 180 0.48 -1.00 -13.25
C SER A 180 1.96 -0.75 -12.98
N GLU A 181 2.60 -0.02 -13.89
CA GLU A 181 4.03 0.30 -13.80
C GLU A 181 4.37 1.19 -12.60
N GLN A 182 3.42 2.01 -12.15
CA GLN A 182 3.62 2.98 -11.07
C GLN A 182 3.30 2.43 -9.68
N SER A 183 2.61 1.29 -9.61
CA SER A 183 2.18 0.73 -8.33
C SER A 183 3.32 -0.01 -7.65
N LYS A 184 3.57 0.34 -6.39
CA LYS A 184 4.41 -0.40 -5.46
C LYS A 184 3.51 -1.19 -4.50
N ILE A 185 3.82 -2.46 -4.28
CA ILE A 185 3.17 -3.29 -3.28
C ILE A 185 4.27 -3.83 -2.37
N GLU A 186 4.08 -3.74 -1.06
CA GLU A 186 5.03 -4.24 -0.08
C GLU A 186 4.29 -4.75 1.17
N PHE A 187 4.86 -5.76 1.82
CA PHE A 187 4.49 -6.21 3.15
C PHE A 187 5.29 -5.45 4.20
N VAL A 188 4.67 -5.20 5.35
CA VAL A 188 5.29 -4.57 6.52
C VAL A 188 4.88 -5.34 7.78
N PRO A 189 5.77 -5.51 8.78
CA PRO A 189 5.41 -6.16 10.04
C PRO A 189 4.24 -5.44 10.71
N HIS A 190 3.18 -6.17 11.04
CA HIS A 190 1.92 -5.61 11.54
C HIS A 190 2.13 -4.79 12.81
N GLN A 191 2.86 -5.34 13.77
CA GLN A 191 3.05 -4.75 15.09
C GLN A 191 3.75 -3.39 14.99
N ILE A 192 4.83 -3.31 14.23
CA ILE A 192 5.57 -2.06 13.98
C ILE A 192 4.70 -1.09 13.18
N ALA A 193 4.05 -1.57 12.12
CA ALA A 193 3.27 -0.74 11.20
C ALA A 193 2.08 -0.07 11.91
N GLU A 194 1.35 -0.78 12.75
CA GLU A 194 0.23 -0.22 13.50
C GLU A 194 0.65 0.63 14.70
N GLY A 195 1.94 0.63 15.04
CA GLY A 195 2.44 1.28 16.23
C GLY A 195 1.91 0.64 17.49
N LEU A 196 1.86 -0.69 17.48
CA LEU A 196 1.75 -1.42 18.73
C LEU A 196 3.03 -1.17 19.52
N ASP A 197 2.87 -0.99 20.81
CA ASP A 197 3.99 -1.00 21.72
C ASP A 197 4.32 -2.46 22.06
N PRO A 198 5.54 -2.78 22.53
CA PRO A 198 5.73 -4.02 23.27
C PRO A 198 4.58 -4.15 24.28
N ASP A 199 3.93 -5.32 24.32
CA ASP A 199 3.04 -5.65 25.46
C ASP A 199 3.81 -5.19 26.69
N PRO A 200 3.25 -4.30 27.55
CA PRO A 200 3.97 -3.75 28.68
C PRO A 200 4.55 -4.95 29.42
N MET A 201 5.81 -5.26 29.12
CA MET A 201 6.52 -6.32 29.80
C MET A 201 6.32 -5.92 31.23
N SER A 202 5.81 -6.86 32.04
CA SER A 202 5.59 -6.55 33.44
C SER A 202 6.87 -5.87 33.88
N ARG A 203 6.81 -4.69 34.53
CA ARG A 203 8.02 -3.85 34.73
C ARG A 203 9.17 -4.62 35.40
N HIS A 204 8.87 -5.80 35.94
CA HIS A 204 9.72 -6.84 36.47
C HIS A 204 10.53 -7.68 35.45
N ASP A 205 10.18 -7.70 34.17
CA ASP A 205 10.82 -8.52 33.12
C ASP A 205 11.77 -7.71 32.22
N CYS A 206 12.25 -6.55 32.67
CA CYS A 206 13.27 -5.80 31.94
C CYS A 206 14.64 -6.49 32.13
N PRO A 207 15.22 -7.13 31.09
CA PRO A 207 16.49 -7.85 31.23
C PRO A 207 17.65 -6.94 31.64
N LEU A 208 17.57 -5.64 31.31
CA LEU A 208 18.57 -4.64 31.70
C LEU A 208 18.48 -4.25 33.18
N CYS A 209 17.27 -4.22 33.74
CA CYS A 209 17.08 -4.02 35.17
C CYS A 209 17.49 -5.27 35.96
N GLU A 210 17.16 -6.47 35.48
CA GLU A 210 17.54 -7.73 36.13
C GLU A 210 19.06 -7.83 36.34
N GLU A 211 19.85 -7.53 35.30
CA GLU A 211 21.32 -7.50 35.41
C GLU A 211 21.83 -6.46 36.43
N TRP A 212 21.16 -5.30 36.52
CA TRP A 212 21.50 -4.27 37.49
C TRP A 212 21.16 -4.70 38.93
N ILE A 213 19.99 -5.29 39.13
CA ILE A 213 19.51 -5.79 40.43
C ILE A 213 20.43 -6.89 40.96
N ASP A 214 20.78 -7.85 40.10
CA ASP A 214 21.70 -8.94 40.43
C ASP A 214 23.09 -8.42 40.83
N ARG A 215 23.56 -7.36 40.16
CA ARG A 215 24.85 -6.73 40.47
C ARG A 215 24.84 -5.99 41.81
N GLU A 216 23.76 -5.29 42.13
CA GLU A 216 23.65 -4.50 43.37
C GLU A 216 23.13 -5.33 44.56
N GLY A 217 22.66 -6.55 44.33
CA GLY A 217 22.14 -7.44 45.37
C GLY A 217 20.84 -6.93 46.01
N LEU A 218 20.03 -6.17 45.26
CA LEU A 218 18.75 -5.65 45.71
C LEU A 218 17.68 -6.74 45.66
N GLY A 219 16.76 -6.74 46.63
CA GLY A 219 15.63 -7.67 46.63
C GLY A 219 14.57 -7.25 45.61
N SER A 220 13.87 -8.22 45.01
CA SER A 220 12.77 -7.96 44.07
C SER A 220 11.68 -7.03 44.64
N ASP A 221 11.52 -7.06 45.97
CA ASP A 221 10.46 -6.34 46.67
C ASP A 221 10.74 -4.82 46.76
N ASP A 222 11.98 -4.38 46.53
CA ASP A 222 12.37 -2.97 46.61
C ASP A 222 12.04 -2.18 45.32
N LEU A 223 11.52 -2.83 44.28
CA LEU A 223 11.39 -2.28 42.91
C LEU A 223 9.95 -2.00 42.47
N ILE A 224 8.97 -2.19 43.36
CA ILE A 224 7.54 -2.13 43.00
C ILE A 224 7.13 -0.74 42.44
N ASP A 225 7.89 0.32 42.74
CA ASP A 225 7.63 1.70 42.30
C ASP A 225 8.72 2.30 41.39
N TYR A 226 9.70 1.53 40.92
CA TYR A 226 10.74 2.08 40.04
C TYR A 226 10.22 2.18 38.59
N ASP A 227 10.10 3.41 38.07
CA ASP A 227 9.92 3.62 36.63
C ASP A 227 11.23 3.22 35.93
N CYS A 228 11.20 2.10 35.21
CA CYS A 228 12.35 1.64 34.44
C CYS A 228 12.63 2.65 33.31
N ASP A 229 13.78 3.34 33.40
CA ASP A 229 14.23 4.32 32.41
C ASP A 229 14.66 3.69 31.06
N HIS A 230 14.69 2.36 30.95
CA HIS A 230 15.12 1.64 29.73
C HIS A 230 14.02 1.48 28.67
N GLY A 231 13.02 2.39 28.65
CA GLY A 231 11.88 2.28 27.74
C GLY A 231 12.29 2.25 26.26
N ASP A 232 13.29 3.08 25.89
CA ASP A 232 13.80 3.17 24.53
C ASP A 232 14.56 1.90 24.12
N GLU A 233 15.45 1.38 24.98
CA GLU A 233 16.20 0.14 24.71
C GLU A 233 15.27 -1.08 24.61
N LEU A 234 14.26 -1.16 25.48
CA LEU A 234 13.25 -2.22 25.41
C LEU A 234 12.44 -2.15 24.11
N TYR A 235 12.09 -0.94 23.68
CA TYR A 235 11.42 -0.73 22.40
C TYR A 235 12.30 -1.14 21.22
N GLU A 236 13.58 -0.76 21.20
CA GLU A 236 14.53 -1.17 20.15
C GLU A 236 14.71 -2.70 20.10
N MET A 237 14.88 -3.35 21.26
CA MET A 237 14.95 -4.81 21.36
C MET A 237 13.68 -5.48 20.84
N TRP A 238 12.52 -4.93 21.19
CA TRP A 238 11.24 -5.43 20.70
C TRP A 238 11.11 -5.26 19.18
N VAL A 239 11.47 -4.09 18.63
CA VAL A 239 11.49 -3.87 17.18
C VAL A 239 12.40 -4.89 16.50
N GLN A 240 13.61 -5.10 17.02
CA GLN A 240 14.54 -6.08 16.45
C GLN A 240 13.96 -7.50 16.49
N ASN A 241 13.35 -7.91 17.60
CA ASN A 241 12.69 -9.21 17.71
C ASN A 241 11.55 -9.37 16.68
N ILE A 242 10.71 -8.33 16.50
CA ILE A 242 9.66 -8.36 15.48
C ILE A 242 10.26 -8.45 14.06
N MET A 243 11.34 -7.72 13.78
CA MET A 243 12.04 -7.79 12.50
C MET A 243 12.66 -9.17 12.27
N ASP A 244 13.31 -9.75 13.29
CA ASP A 244 13.90 -11.09 13.23
C ASP A 244 12.83 -12.16 13.02
N LYS A 245 11.67 -12.05 13.67
CA LYS A 245 10.52 -12.95 13.44
C LYS A 245 9.97 -12.84 12.01
N ASN A 246 10.10 -11.67 11.40
CA ASN A 246 9.61 -11.35 10.07
C ASN A 246 10.74 -11.20 9.04
N PHE A 247 11.87 -11.89 9.26
CA PHE A 247 13.09 -11.70 8.46
C PHE A 247 12.86 -11.84 6.94
N TYR A 248 11.96 -12.72 6.52
CA TYR A 248 11.64 -13.02 5.11
C TYR A 248 10.81 -11.94 4.40
N ILE A 249 10.32 -10.91 5.10
CA ILE A 249 9.51 -9.83 4.50
C ILE A 249 10.31 -9.07 3.44
N ASP A 250 11.61 -8.86 3.64
CA ASP A 250 12.45 -8.13 2.69
C ASP A 250 12.64 -8.91 1.37
N GLU A 251 12.77 -10.23 1.45
CA GLU A 251 12.83 -11.13 0.30
C GLU A 251 11.47 -11.22 -0.41
N LEU A 252 10.38 -11.29 0.35
CA LEU A 252 9.02 -11.25 -0.19
C LEU A 252 8.77 -9.93 -0.93
N ASN A 253 9.23 -8.82 -0.37
CA ASN A 253 9.17 -7.51 -1.00
C ASN A 253 10.06 -7.43 -2.24
N THR A 254 11.23 -8.06 -2.22
CA THR A 254 12.11 -8.19 -3.40
C THR A 254 11.45 -9.03 -4.49
N PHE A 255 10.80 -10.14 -4.12
CA PHE A 255 10.02 -10.97 -5.04
C PHE A 255 8.88 -10.17 -5.70
N LEU A 256 8.09 -9.44 -4.90
CA LEU A 256 7.04 -8.57 -5.41
C LEU A 256 7.59 -7.41 -6.25
N ALA A 257 8.77 -6.90 -5.94
CA ALA A 257 9.41 -5.82 -6.68
C ALA A 257 10.02 -6.27 -8.01
N ASN A 258 10.07 -7.58 -8.32
CA ASN A 258 10.58 -8.05 -9.59
C ASN A 258 9.73 -7.53 -10.77
N ARG A 259 10.39 -6.86 -11.72
CA ARG A 259 9.77 -6.28 -12.93
C ARG A 259 10.38 -6.82 -14.22
N THR A 260 11.07 -7.96 -14.17
CA THR A 260 11.65 -8.59 -15.37
C THR A 260 10.58 -8.77 -16.44
N PRO A 261 10.79 -8.34 -17.70
CA PRO A 261 9.76 -8.41 -18.74
C PRO A 261 9.15 -9.81 -18.92
N THR A 262 9.98 -10.87 -18.85
CA THR A 262 9.55 -12.27 -18.90
C THR A 262 8.60 -12.63 -17.76
N TRP A 263 8.87 -12.16 -16.55
CA TRP A 263 8.03 -12.39 -15.37
C TRP A 263 6.66 -11.76 -15.55
N LEU A 264 6.62 -10.47 -15.90
CA LEU A 264 5.38 -9.73 -16.10
C LEU A 264 4.57 -10.28 -17.29
N ALA A 265 5.24 -10.68 -18.37
CA ALA A 265 4.59 -11.33 -19.50
C ALA A 265 3.94 -12.66 -19.10
N ASN A 266 4.63 -13.50 -18.33
CA ASN A 266 4.07 -14.76 -17.84
C ASN A 266 2.82 -14.57 -16.97
N ILE A 267 2.77 -13.50 -16.17
CA ILE A 267 1.57 -13.13 -15.38
C ILE A 267 0.44 -12.68 -16.31
N ARG A 268 0.70 -11.73 -17.22
CA ARG A 268 -0.29 -11.18 -18.16
C ARG A 268 -0.90 -12.26 -19.07
N ASP A 269 -0.07 -13.17 -19.56
CA ASP A 269 -0.47 -14.27 -20.44
C ASP A 269 -1.17 -15.41 -19.68
N ARG A 270 -1.27 -15.33 -18.35
CA ARG A 270 -1.77 -16.41 -17.49
C ARG A 270 -1.03 -17.73 -17.68
N SER A 271 0.27 -17.65 -17.98
CA SER A 271 1.17 -18.80 -17.93
C SER A 271 1.28 -19.34 -16.50
N ILE A 272 1.15 -18.46 -15.52
CA ILE A 272 1.15 -18.76 -14.09
C ILE A 272 -0.29 -19.00 -13.64
N LEU A 273 -0.51 -20.14 -13.01
CA LEU A 273 -1.82 -20.53 -12.51
C LEU A 273 -2.06 -20.01 -11.10
N ARG A 274 -1.07 -20.14 -10.21
CA ARG A 274 -1.15 -19.79 -8.78
C ARG A 274 0.22 -19.37 -8.26
N VAL A 275 0.24 -18.44 -7.32
CA VAL A 275 1.42 -18.09 -6.53
C VAL A 275 0.99 -17.97 -5.09
N TYR A 276 1.51 -18.83 -4.21
CA TYR A 276 1.18 -18.80 -2.79
C TYR A 276 2.40 -18.53 -1.95
N LEU A 277 2.22 -17.75 -0.88
CA LEU A 277 3.12 -17.70 0.25
C LEU A 277 2.63 -18.71 1.30
N ASN A 278 3.47 -19.69 1.63
CA ASN A 278 3.25 -20.61 2.75
C ASN A 278 4.15 -20.19 3.90
N THR A 279 3.58 -20.00 5.08
CA THR A 279 4.30 -19.62 6.29
C THR A 279 4.05 -20.64 7.41
N ASP A 280 4.12 -21.93 7.10
CA ASP A 280 3.98 -22.97 8.12
C ASP A 280 5.23 -22.99 9.02
N PHE A 281 5.20 -22.15 10.05
CA PHE A 281 6.30 -21.94 11.00
C PHE A 281 6.60 -23.13 11.88
N VAL A 282 5.71 -24.13 11.95
CA VAL A 282 5.91 -25.24 12.88
C VAL A 282 7.05 -26.13 12.41
N TYR A 283 7.29 -26.22 11.09
CA TYR A 283 8.22 -27.21 10.54
C TYR A 283 9.11 -26.72 9.39
N SER A 284 8.90 -25.52 8.86
CA SER A 284 9.63 -25.06 7.67
C SER A 284 9.82 -23.56 7.59
N ASP A 285 10.88 -23.17 6.89
CA ASP A 285 11.07 -21.79 6.45
C ASP A 285 9.90 -21.36 5.52
N PRO A 286 9.51 -20.08 5.53
CA PRO A 286 8.51 -19.56 4.61
C PRO A 286 8.89 -19.87 3.15
N SER A 287 7.91 -20.24 2.34
CA SER A 287 8.13 -20.58 0.93
C SER A 287 7.13 -19.93 0.00
N ILE A 288 7.57 -19.54 -1.19
CA ILE A 288 6.71 -19.17 -2.30
C ILE A 288 6.59 -20.34 -3.26
N THR A 289 5.36 -20.81 -3.46
CA THR A 289 5.04 -21.81 -4.48
C THR A 289 4.50 -21.16 -5.74
N ILE A 290 5.21 -21.31 -6.86
CA ILE A 290 4.80 -20.86 -8.19
C ILE A 290 4.29 -22.06 -8.99
N SER A 291 3.01 -22.07 -9.33
CA SER A 291 2.40 -23.10 -10.18
C SER A 291 2.23 -22.60 -11.60
N LEU A 292 2.85 -23.27 -12.57
CA LEU A 292 2.70 -22.97 -13.99
C LEU A 292 1.60 -23.82 -14.62
N THR A 293 0.91 -23.23 -15.61
CA THR A 293 0.06 -23.96 -16.53
C THR A 293 0.90 -24.87 -17.43
N LYS A 294 0.31 -25.96 -17.94
CA LYS A 294 0.99 -26.83 -18.92
C LYS A 294 1.51 -26.04 -20.13
N ALA A 295 0.71 -25.13 -20.69
CA ALA A 295 1.12 -24.29 -21.81
C ALA A 295 2.26 -23.34 -21.46
N GLY A 296 2.21 -22.72 -20.27
CA GLY A 296 3.29 -21.89 -19.74
C GLY A 296 4.60 -22.65 -19.55
N ALA A 297 4.52 -23.85 -18.98
CA ALA A 297 5.67 -24.73 -18.80
C ALA A 297 6.24 -25.19 -20.15
N THR A 298 5.40 -25.65 -21.08
CA THR A 298 5.84 -26.11 -22.41
C THR A 298 6.58 -25.02 -23.18
N ARG A 299 6.10 -23.77 -23.15
CA ARG A 299 6.80 -22.63 -23.77
C ARG A 299 8.23 -22.45 -23.25
N GLN A 300 8.45 -22.73 -21.97
CA GLN A 300 9.77 -22.63 -21.33
C GLN A 300 10.60 -23.92 -21.49
N MET A 301 9.95 -25.09 -21.61
CA MET A 301 10.60 -26.41 -21.72
C MET A 301 11.08 -26.76 -23.13
N HIS A 302 10.60 -26.09 -24.18
CA HIS A 302 10.96 -26.44 -25.57
C HIS A 302 12.48 -26.43 -25.83
N GLU A 303 13.25 -25.72 -25.00
CA GLU A 303 14.71 -25.61 -25.12
C GLU A 303 15.47 -26.61 -24.25
N ASN A 304 14.80 -27.28 -23.29
CA ASN A 304 15.49 -28.00 -22.24
C ASN A 304 15.02 -29.46 -22.06
N LYS A 305 15.96 -30.40 -22.20
CA LYS A 305 15.73 -31.86 -22.01
C LYS A 305 16.07 -32.33 -20.58
N GLY A 306 16.18 -31.41 -19.63
CA GLY A 306 16.61 -31.68 -18.26
C GLY A 306 15.55 -32.27 -17.33
N THR A 307 15.93 -32.46 -16.08
CA THR A 307 15.02 -32.87 -15.00
C THR A 307 14.06 -31.75 -14.60
N LEU A 308 13.03 -32.03 -13.80
CA LEU A 308 12.12 -30.99 -13.28
C LEU A 308 12.88 -29.93 -12.45
N TRP A 309 13.95 -30.34 -11.77
CA TRP A 309 14.81 -29.44 -11.01
C TRP A 309 15.60 -28.49 -11.91
N ASP A 310 16.18 -28.99 -13.01
CA ASP A 310 16.87 -28.16 -13.99
C ASP A 310 15.91 -27.15 -14.61
N PHE A 311 14.70 -27.60 -14.95
CA PHE A 311 13.63 -26.73 -15.41
C PHE A 311 13.29 -25.63 -14.40
N ALA A 312 13.06 -25.98 -13.13
CA ALA A 312 12.73 -25.02 -12.08
C ALA A 312 13.83 -23.96 -11.91
N ARG A 313 15.10 -24.41 -11.85
CA ARG A 313 16.27 -23.54 -11.74
C ARG A 313 16.40 -22.58 -12.92
N GLU A 314 16.26 -23.09 -14.14
CA GLU A 314 16.32 -22.26 -15.34
C GLU A 314 15.16 -21.29 -15.44
N TYR A 315 13.96 -21.72 -15.06
CA TYR A 315 12.79 -20.85 -15.00
C TYR A 315 13.02 -19.69 -14.01
N VAL A 316 13.42 -19.98 -12.78
CA VAL A 316 13.74 -18.96 -11.75
C VAL A 316 14.77 -17.96 -12.27
N LYS A 317 15.81 -18.45 -12.96
CA LYS A 317 16.82 -17.58 -13.59
C LYS A 317 16.23 -16.74 -14.73
N SER A 318 15.40 -17.30 -15.60
CA SER A 318 14.85 -16.60 -16.77
C SER A 318 13.84 -15.52 -16.40
N VAL A 319 13.15 -15.67 -15.27
CA VAL A 319 12.25 -14.65 -14.72
C VAL A 319 12.93 -13.69 -13.74
N GLY A 320 14.26 -13.81 -13.55
CA GLY A 320 15.04 -12.88 -12.71
C GLY A 320 14.83 -13.05 -11.20
N LEU A 321 14.50 -14.26 -10.75
CA LEU A 321 14.26 -14.59 -9.33
C LEU A 321 15.44 -15.33 -8.69
N SER A 322 16.58 -15.48 -9.38
CA SER A 322 17.74 -16.24 -8.89
C SER A 322 18.47 -15.61 -7.68
N ASN A 323 18.20 -14.34 -7.39
CA ASN A 323 18.87 -13.59 -6.32
C ASN A 323 18.07 -13.58 -5.01
N LEU A 324 16.95 -14.30 -4.94
CA LEU A 324 16.21 -14.49 -3.69
C LEU A 324 16.99 -15.51 -2.85
N SER A 325 17.79 -15.03 -1.90
CA SER A 325 18.67 -15.87 -1.09
C SER A 325 18.49 -15.72 0.42
N GLY A 326 17.55 -14.90 0.89
CA GLY A 326 17.39 -14.56 2.31
C GLY A 326 16.28 -15.33 3.02
N GLY A 327 16.33 -16.66 2.97
CA GLY A 327 15.46 -17.52 3.79
C GLY A 327 13.99 -17.57 3.36
N LEU A 328 13.74 -17.33 2.07
CA LEU A 328 12.47 -17.63 1.42
C LEU A 328 12.70 -18.72 0.36
N ASP A 329 12.10 -19.88 0.57
CA ASP A 329 12.23 -20.99 -0.38
C ASP A 329 11.35 -20.78 -1.61
N LEU A 330 11.87 -21.09 -2.80
CA LEU A 330 11.10 -21.04 -4.04
C LEU A 330 10.78 -22.45 -4.54
N VAL A 331 9.50 -22.77 -4.58
CA VAL A 331 9.00 -24.05 -5.09
C VAL A 331 8.32 -23.80 -6.44
N VAL A 332 8.85 -24.36 -7.52
CA VAL A 332 8.25 -24.24 -8.86
C VAL A 332 7.63 -25.57 -9.27
N GLY A 333 6.33 -25.56 -9.53
CA GLY A 333 5.56 -26.73 -9.95
C GLY A 333 4.86 -26.51 -11.29
N VAL A 334 4.57 -27.61 -11.99
CA VAL A 334 3.74 -27.61 -13.21
C VAL A 334 2.47 -28.38 -12.91
N ARG A 335 1.32 -27.73 -13.08
CA ARG A 335 0.02 -28.38 -12.87
C ARG A 335 -0.48 -28.94 -14.20
N THR A 336 -0.82 -30.23 -14.20
CA THR A 336 -1.22 -30.97 -15.41
C THR A 336 -2.71 -30.99 -15.67
N SER A 337 -3.54 -30.49 -14.74
CA SER A 337 -5.01 -30.54 -14.82
C SER A 337 -5.66 -29.23 -14.39
#